data_AF-A0A8J2T3Z2-F1
#
_entry.id   AF-A0A8J2T3Z2-F1
#
_cell.length_a   1.000
_cell.length_b   1.000
_cell.length_c   1.000
_cell.angle_alpha   90.00
_cell.angle_beta   90.00
_cell.angle_gamma   90.00
#
_symmetry.space_group_name_H-M   'P 1'
#
loop_
_entity.id
_entity.type
_entity.pdbx_description
1 polymer ?
#
loop_
_entity_poly.entity_id
_entity_poly.type
_entity_poly.pdbx_seq_one_letter_code
_entity_poly.pdbx_strand_id
1 'polypeptide(L)'
;MPELKRLHRPAIVSSAFKDDDEDFPMQPMDTEEQEELIQRLEKTNSSRNSRYMNILTTLYAVSGFLFLLLMQRVHGKEFFLYTMGFFSITLSLISLRYETATDYRMFTVSQIYVNNYVVRTSNVILLVLVEWLAFATSSLKGLSQLPFLLFIVSILMRKWSKSMESELSSLRSMKYKYKNA
;
A
#
# COMPACT_ATOMS: atom_id res chain seq x y z
N MET A 1 -12.42 44.17 4.51
CA MET A 1 -11.35 43.83 3.53
C MET A 1 -10.00 43.97 4.24
N PRO A 2 -8.93 43.22 3.90
CA PRO A 2 -8.78 42.09 2.95
C PRO A 2 -8.12 40.84 3.58
N GLU A 3 -8.45 39.62 3.15
CA GLU A 3 -7.66 38.75 2.24
C GLU A 3 -6.13 38.86 2.32
N LEU A 4 -5.48 37.76 2.73
CA LEU A 4 -4.10 37.43 2.33
C LEU A 4 -3.98 35.94 2.05
N LYS A 5 -4.37 35.59 0.82
CA LYS A 5 -3.80 34.49 0.02
C LYS A 5 -2.27 34.53 0.17
N ARG A 6 -1.65 33.51 0.77
CA ARG A 6 -0.23 33.23 0.56
C ARG A 6 -0.05 31.90 -0.13
N LEU A 7 0.16 32.03 -1.44
CA LEU A 7 0.79 31.09 -2.35
C LEU A 7 1.84 30.23 -1.65
N HIS A 8 1.64 28.91 -1.60
CA HIS A 8 2.75 27.96 -1.60
C HIS A 8 3.01 27.59 -3.06
N ARG A 9 3.92 28.35 -3.69
CA ARG A 9 4.51 28.02 -4.99
C ARG A 9 5.54 26.91 -4.76
N PRO A 10 5.54 25.83 -5.57
CA PRO A 10 6.49 24.73 -5.40
C PRO A 10 7.89 25.20 -5.79
N ALA A 11 8.84 25.07 -4.87
CA ALA A 11 10.25 25.33 -5.09
C ALA A 11 10.86 24.17 -5.90
N ILE A 12 10.55 24.11 -7.19
CA ILE A 12 11.31 23.31 -8.15
C ILE A 12 11.40 24.12 -9.44
N VAL A 13 12.63 24.23 -9.94
CA VAL A 13 13.08 24.62 -11.30
C VAL A 13 13.82 25.97 -11.40
N SER A 14 15.14 25.80 -11.55
CA SER A 14 16.11 26.60 -12.34
C SER A 14 16.41 28.03 -11.87
N SER A 15 17.63 28.54 -11.89
CA SER A 15 18.96 28.07 -12.31
C SER A 15 19.90 29.27 -12.12
N ALA A 16 21.19 28.97 -11.95
CA ALA A 16 22.31 29.81 -12.35
C ALA A 16 22.68 31.02 -11.45
N PHE A 17 23.80 30.81 -10.75
CA PHE A 17 24.84 31.77 -10.33
C PHE A 17 24.41 32.95 -9.45
N LYS A 18 24.76 32.83 -8.17
CA LYS A 18 25.82 33.66 -7.57
C LYS A 18 26.45 32.89 -6.41
N ASP A 19 27.75 32.66 -6.52
CA ASP A 19 28.65 32.46 -5.39
C ASP A 19 28.52 33.71 -4.52
N ASP A 20 27.80 33.57 -3.41
CA ASP A 20 28.00 34.41 -2.24
C ASP A 20 28.06 33.41 -1.08
N ASP A 21 29.26 33.32 -0.52
CA ASP A 21 29.64 32.63 0.71
C ASP A 21 28.87 33.20 1.92
N GLU A 22 27.55 33.04 1.93
CA GLU A 22 26.80 33.02 3.18
C GLU A 22 26.80 31.57 3.64
N ASP A 23 27.80 31.25 4.47
CA ASP A 23 27.68 30.28 5.55
C ASP A 23 26.35 30.54 6.24
N PHE A 24 25.27 29.91 5.76
CA PHE A 24 24.14 29.60 6.59
C PHE A 24 24.76 28.88 7.78
N PRO A 25 24.71 29.42 9.01
CA PRO A 25 25.07 28.62 10.14
C PRO A 25 24.08 27.46 10.10
N MET A 26 24.53 26.29 9.65
CA MET A 26 23.92 25.04 10.04
C MET A 26 24.09 25.00 11.55
N GLN A 27 23.20 25.68 12.25
CA GLN A 27 23.07 25.55 13.68
C GLN A 27 22.85 24.06 13.89
N PRO A 28 23.78 23.35 14.55
CA PRO A 28 23.63 21.92 14.76
C PRO A 28 22.34 21.76 15.53
N MET A 29 21.30 21.25 14.87
CA MET A 29 20.04 20.94 15.52
C MET A 29 20.37 19.97 16.64
N ASP A 30 19.97 20.28 17.87
CA ASP A 30 20.35 19.47 19.03
C ASP A 30 19.95 18.03 18.76
N THR A 31 20.90 17.11 18.96
CA THR A 31 20.73 15.68 18.59
C THR A 31 19.49 15.05 19.25
N GLU A 32 19.07 15.58 20.39
CA GLU A 32 17.85 15.22 21.11
C GLU A 32 16.58 15.71 20.42
N GLU A 33 16.55 16.95 19.91
CA GLU A 33 15.44 17.48 19.10
C GLU A 33 15.30 16.71 17.78
N GLN A 34 16.41 16.35 17.14
CA GLN A 34 16.42 15.51 15.93
C GLN A 34 15.86 14.11 16.20
N GLU A 35 16.19 13.51 17.34
CA GLU A 35 15.69 12.21 17.75
C GLU A 35 14.19 12.25 18.04
N GLU A 36 13.71 13.31 18.72
CA GLU A 36 12.29 13.49 18.98
C GLU A 36 11.49 13.67 17.68
N LEU A 37 12.00 14.45 16.73
CA LEU A 37 11.37 14.66 15.42
C LEU A 37 11.28 13.36 14.61
N ILE A 38 12.36 12.56 14.57
CA ILE A 38 12.36 11.26 13.87
C ILE A 38 11.37 10.30 14.53
N GLN A 39 11.35 10.21 15.86
CA GLN A 39 10.41 9.34 16.58
C GLN A 39 8.95 9.77 16.36
N ARG A 40 8.65 11.09 16.40
CA ARG A 40 7.33 11.63 16.10
C ARG A 40 6.92 11.31 14.65
N LEU A 41 7.85 11.40 13.70
CA LEU A 41 7.63 11.07 12.30
C LEU A 41 7.36 9.56 12.12
N GLU A 42 8.17 8.69 12.72
CA GLU A 42 7.96 7.24 12.70
C GLU A 42 6.58 6.85 13.29
N LYS A 43 6.23 7.41 14.45
CA LYS A 43 4.95 7.14 15.13
C LYS A 43 3.75 7.63 14.32
N THR A 44 3.85 8.84 13.78
CA THR A 44 2.78 9.43 12.96
C THR A 44 2.62 8.66 11.65
N ASN A 45 3.73 8.29 11.02
CA ASN A 45 3.72 7.54 9.76
C ASN A 45 3.18 6.12 9.95
N SER A 46 3.61 5.41 11.00
CA SER A 46 3.09 4.08 11.35
C SER A 46 1.57 4.12 11.63
N SER A 47 1.11 5.12 12.39
CA SER A 47 -0.32 5.31 12.66
C SER A 47 -1.14 5.58 11.38
N ARG A 48 -0.63 6.46 10.49
CA ARG A 48 -1.27 6.74 9.20
C ARG A 48 -1.29 5.52 8.28
N ASN A 49 -0.19 4.78 8.21
CA ASN A 49 -0.10 3.55 7.43
C ASN A 49 -1.12 2.52 7.91
N SER A 50 -1.25 2.32 9.23
CA SER A 50 -2.26 1.43 9.81
C SER A 50 -3.69 1.84 9.43
N ARG A 51 -4.01 3.15 9.45
CA ARG A 51 -5.32 3.66 9.01
C ARG A 51 -5.57 3.37 7.53
N TYR A 52 -4.60 3.63 6.65
CA TYR A 52 -4.75 3.34 5.22
C TYR A 52 -4.93 1.85 4.95
N MET A 53 -4.19 1.00 5.65
CA MET A 53 -4.33 -0.46 5.54
C MET A 53 -5.70 -0.96 6.01
N ASN A 54 -6.27 -0.34 7.05
CA ASN A 54 -7.62 -0.65 7.50
C ASN A 54 -8.68 -0.23 6.48
N ILE A 55 -8.60 0.98 5.94
CA ILE A 55 -9.49 1.46 4.87
C ILE A 55 -9.42 0.52 3.66
N LEU A 56 -8.20 0.16 3.23
CA LEU A 56 -7.98 -0.73 2.10
C LEU A 56 -8.58 -2.12 2.36
N THR A 57 -8.44 -2.64 3.58
CA THR A 57 -9.04 -3.93 3.96
C THR A 57 -10.56 -3.90 3.94
N THR A 58 -11.17 -2.83 4.43
CA THR A 58 -12.62 -2.64 4.34
C THR A 58 -13.07 -2.61 2.88
N LEU A 59 -12.32 -1.93 2.00
CA LEU A 59 -12.63 -1.88 0.57
C LEU A 59 -12.58 -3.28 -0.08
N TYR A 60 -11.58 -4.10 0.27
CA TYR A 60 -11.49 -5.49 -0.22
C TYR A 60 -12.62 -6.35 0.32
N ALA A 61 -12.98 -6.21 1.61
CA ALA A 61 -14.08 -6.93 2.21
C ALA A 61 -15.43 -6.60 1.55
N VAL A 62 -15.69 -5.32 1.28
CA VAL A 62 -16.89 -4.87 0.55
C VAL A 62 -16.91 -5.42 -0.87
N SER A 63 -15.76 -5.39 -1.56
CA SER A 63 -15.63 -5.92 -2.92
C SER A 63 -15.84 -7.44 -2.98
N GLY A 64 -15.28 -8.18 -2.02
CA GLY A 64 -15.50 -9.62 -1.90
C GLY A 64 -16.96 -9.95 -1.57
N PHE A 65 -17.58 -9.19 -0.68
CA PHE A 65 -18.99 -9.35 -0.35
C PHE A 65 -19.90 -9.10 -1.56
N LEU A 66 -19.60 -8.10 -2.38
CA LEU A 66 -20.32 -7.85 -3.65
C LEU A 66 -20.25 -9.08 -4.58
N PHE A 67 -19.07 -9.68 -4.74
CA PHE A 67 -18.90 -10.89 -5.55
C PHE A 67 -19.64 -12.10 -4.97
N LEU A 68 -19.70 -12.25 -3.64
CA LEU A 68 -20.52 -13.28 -2.98
C LEU A 68 -22.01 -13.10 -3.26
N LEU A 69 -22.53 -11.87 -3.20
CA LEU A 69 -23.93 -11.60 -3.53
C LEU A 69 -24.26 -11.89 -4.99
N LEU A 70 -23.35 -11.59 -5.91
CA LEU A 70 -23.52 -11.89 -7.33
C LEU A 70 -23.49 -13.40 -7.58
N MET A 71 -22.60 -14.13 -6.90
CA MET A 71 -22.50 -15.58 -6.97
C MET A 71 -23.83 -16.27 -6.60
N GLN A 72 -24.62 -15.71 -5.68
CA GLN A 72 -25.94 -16.27 -5.31
C GLN A 72 -27.01 -16.14 -6.40
N ARG A 73 -26.85 -15.19 -7.33
CA ARG A 73 -27.88 -14.88 -8.33
C ARG A 73 -27.63 -15.52 -9.68
N VAL A 74 -26.39 -15.91 -9.97
CA VAL A 74 -26.00 -16.42 -11.29
C VAL A 74 -25.72 -17.92 -11.26
N HIS A 75 -25.82 -18.55 -12.42
CA HIS A 75 -25.55 -19.98 -12.60
C HIS A 75 -24.62 -20.19 -13.81
N GLY A 76 -24.01 -21.37 -13.91
CA GLY A 76 -23.15 -21.72 -15.04
C GLY A 76 -21.82 -20.97 -15.06
N LYS A 77 -21.38 -20.47 -16.23
CA LYS A 77 -20.05 -19.86 -16.40
C LYS A 77 -19.85 -18.59 -15.56
N GLU A 78 -20.89 -17.78 -15.40
CA GLU A 78 -20.84 -16.55 -14.60
C GLU A 78 -20.63 -16.86 -13.10
N PHE A 79 -21.19 -17.97 -12.60
CA PHE A 79 -20.96 -18.43 -11.22
C PHE A 79 -19.47 -18.71 -10.99
N PHE A 80 -18.81 -19.44 -11.91
CA PHE A 80 -17.38 -19.72 -11.80
C PHE A 80 -16.54 -18.45 -11.90
N LEU A 81 -16.92 -17.50 -12.75
CA LEU A 81 -16.24 -16.21 -12.87
C LEU A 81 -16.26 -15.44 -11.54
N TYR A 82 -17.43 -15.28 -10.91
CA TYR A 82 -17.52 -14.57 -9.63
C TYR A 82 -16.86 -15.35 -8.48
N THR A 83 -16.93 -16.68 -8.50
CA THR A 83 -16.24 -17.51 -7.52
C THR A 83 -14.72 -17.31 -7.59
N MET A 84 -14.14 -17.39 -8.79
CA MET A 84 -12.71 -17.16 -9.00
C MET A 84 -12.30 -15.72 -8.65
N GLY A 85 -13.13 -14.73 -9.01
CA GLY A 85 -12.92 -13.33 -8.65
C GLY A 85 -12.93 -13.11 -7.14
N PHE A 86 -13.87 -13.73 -6.41
CA PHE A 86 -13.93 -13.69 -4.95
C PHE A 86 -12.67 -14.28 -4.30
N PHE A 87 -12.22 -15.45 -4.77
CA PHE A 87 -10.99 -16.06 -4.26
C PHE A 87 -9.76 -15.18 -4.55
N SER A 88 -9.68 -14.58 -5.73
CA SER A 88 -8.60 -13.66 -6.10
C SER A 88 -8.56 -12.41 -5.20
N ILE A 89 -9.72 -11.79 -4.92
CA ILE A 89 -9.83 -10.66 -3.99
C ILE A 89 -9.36 -11.08 -2.59
N THR A 90 -9.79 -12.25 -2.13
CA THR A 90 -9.44 -12.78 -0.81
C THR A 90 -7.94 -13.05 -0.69
N LEU A 91 -7.33 -13.70 -1.68
CA LEU A 91 -5.88 -13.94 -1.71
C LEU A 91 -5.08 -12.64 -1.77
N SER A 92 -5.56 -11.63 -2.51
CA SER A 92 -4.94 -10.31 -2.55
C SER A 92 -4.97 -9.63 -1.18
N LEU A 93 -6.10 -9.73 -0.45
CA LEU A 93 -6.23 -9.22 0.91
C LEU A 93 -5.29 -9.95 1.89
N ILE A 94 -5.25 -11.29 1.83
CA ILE A 94 -4.37 -12.10 2.67
C ILE A 94 -2.90 -11.72 2.42
N SER A 95 -2.48 -11.63 1.14
CA SER A 95 -1.11 -11.25 0.79
C SER A 95 -0.74 -9.86 1.29
N LEU A 96 -1.68 -8.91 1.22
CA LEU A 96 -1.48 -7.53 1.66
C LEU A 96 -1.36 -7.47 3.20
N ARG A 97 -2.23 -8.17 3.92
CA ARG A 97 -2.22 -8.17 5.40
C ARG A 97 -1.06 -8.94 5.98
N TYR A 98 -0.70 -10.09 5.42
CA TYR A 98 0.37 -10.93 5.93
C TYR A 98 1.73 -10.21 5.94
N GLU A 99 1.96 -9.30 5.00
CA GLU A 99 3.25 -8.61 4.89
C GLU A 99 3.29 -7.24 5.55
N THR A 100 2.16 -6.52 5.64
CA THR A 100 2.11 -5.21 6.28
C THR A 100 1.73 -5.27 7.75
N ALA A 101 1.09 -6.34 8.23
CA ALA A 101 0.69 -6.45 9.61
C ALA A 101 1.72 -7.22 10.44
N THR A 102 2.59 -6.49 11.11
CA THR A 102 3.42 -7.02 12.20
C THR A 102 2.58 -7.41 13.43
N ASP A 103 1.31 -6.98 13.51
CA ASP A 103 0.51 -6.99 14.75
C ASP A 103 -0.94 -7.51 14.64
N TYR A 104 -1.31 -8.25 13.58
CA TYR A 104 -2.66 -8.80 13.48
C TYR A 104 -2.83 -10.11 14.26
N ARG A 105 -3.13 -10.00 15.56
CA ARG A 105 -3.45 -11.14 16.42
C ARG A 105 -4.77 -11.87 16.08
N MET A 106 -5.54 -11.42 15.08
CA MET A 106 -6.79 -12.08 14.69
C MET A 106 -6.62 -13.40 13.94
N PHE A 107 -5.44 -13.67 13.35
CA PHE A 107 -5.15 -14.95 12.68
C PHE A 107 -4.23 -15.88 13.49
N THR A 108 -3.86 -15.51 14.73
CA THR A 108 -2.88 -16.25 15.54
C THR A 108 -3.38 -17.59 16.09
N VAL A 109 -4.59 -18.02 15.74
CA VAL A 109 -5.07 -19.39 16.04
C VAL A 109 -4.53 -20.40 15.03
N SER A 110 -4.02 -19.94 13.88
CA SER A 110 -3.39 -20.82 12.90
C SER A 110 -2.03 -20.25 12.50
N GLN A 111 -0.97 -20.89 13.01
CA GLN A 111 0.40 -20.73 12.52
C GLN A 111 0.56 -21.33 11.11
N ILE A 112 -0.34 -20.99 10.19
CA ILE A 112 -0.19 -21.38 8.80
C ILE A 112 0.87 -20.45 8.22
N TYR A 113 2.08 -20.98 8.02
CA TYR A 113 3.14 -20.30 7.30
C TYR A 113 2.75 -20.26 5.82
N VAL A 114 2.04 -19.22 5.44
CA VAL A 114 1.60 -19.05 4.06
C VAL A 114 2.77 -18.47 3.26
N ASN A 115 3.32 -19.26 2.33
CA ASN A 115 4.35 -18.76 1.44
C ASN A 115 3.76 -17.71 0.48
N ASN A 116 4.19 -16.46 0.66
CA ASN A 116 3.79 -15.31 -0.17
C ASN A 116 4.00 -15.55 -1.68
N TYR A 117 5.02 -16.33 -2.06
CA TYR A 117 5.24 -16.68 -3.47
C TYR A 117 4.11 -17.56 -4.00
N VAL A 118 3.69 -18.57 -3.24
CA VAL A 118 2.62 -19.50 -3.62
C VAL A 118 1.27 -18.79 -3.70
N VAL A 119 0.95 -17.92 -2.74
CA VAL A 119 -0.27 -17.09 -2.77
C VAL A 119 -0.29 -16.18 -3.99
N ARG A 120 0.83 -15.54 -4.30
CA ARG A 120 0.90 -14.66 -5.47
C ARG A 120 0.72 -15.44 -6.76
N THR A 121 1.46 -16.53 -6.93
CA THR A 121 1.39 -17.34 -8.15
C THR A 121 0.01 -17.94 -8.36
N SER A 122 -0.60 -18.48 -7.30
CA SER A 122 -1.99 -18.98 -7.35
C SER A 122 -2.98 -17.87 -7.71
N ASN A 123 -2.83 -16.67 -7.15
CA ASN A 123 -3.68 -15.54 -7.47
C ASN A 123 -3.53 -15.07 -8.93
N VAL A 124 -2.31 -15.07 -9.48
CA VAL A 124 -2.08 -14.79 -10.91
C VAL A 124 -2.77 -15.83 -11.79
N ILE A 125 -2.67 -17.11 -11.45
CA ILE A 125 -3.36 -18.19 -12.18
C ILE A 125 -4.87 -17.97 -12.15
N LEU A 126 -5.44 -17.63 -10.98
CA LEU A 126 -6.87 -17.32 -10.85
C LEU A 126 -7.26 -16.12 -11.72
N LEU A 127 -6.46 -15.06 -11.76
CA LEU A 127 -6.74 -13.88 -12.60
C LEU A 127 -6.73 -14.20 -14.09
N VAL A 128 -5.81 -15.05 -14.55
CA VAL A 128 -5.79 -15.52 -15.94
C VAL A 128 -7.08 -16.30 -16.26
N LEU A 129 -7.55 -17.14 -15.34
CA LEU A 129 -8.81 -17.87 -15.50
C LEU A 129 -10.02 -16.93 -15.48
N VAL A 130 -10.03 -15.93 -14.61
CA VAL A 130 -11.10 -14.90 -14.56
C VAL A 130 -11.17 -14.17 -15.89
N GLU A 131 -10.04 -13.73 -16.45
CA GLU A 131 -10.00 -13.01 -17.72
C GLU A 131 -10.45 -13.90 -18.89
N TRP A 132 -10.02 -15.16 -18.90
CA TRP A 132 -10.46 -16.14 -19.89
C TRP A 132 -11.98 -16.35 -19.84
N LEU A 133 -12.56 -16.54 -18.64
CA LEU A 133 -14.01 -16.67 -18.50
C LEU A 133 -14.73 -15.37 -18.87
N ALA A 134 -14.20 -14.21 -18.46
CA ALA A 134 -14.80 -12.92 -18.74
C ALA A 134 -14.88 -12.64 -20.25
N PHE A 135 -13.85 -13.02 -21.00
CA PHE A 135 -13.86 -12.95 -22.45
C PHE A 135 -14.96 -13.83 -23.06
N ALA A 136 -15.20 -15.00 -22.48
CA ALA A 136 -16.18 -15.97 -22.97
C ALA A 136 -17.65 -15.61 -22.62
N THR A 137 -17.92 -14.85 -21.55
CA THR A 137 -19.30 -14.57 -21.08
C THR A 137 -19.91 -13.24 -21.55
N SER A 138 -19.13 -12.31 -22.13
CA SER A 138 -19.56 -11.07 -22.81
C SER A 138 -20.42 -10.04 -22.03
N SER A 139 -21.14 -10.43 -20.98
CA SER A 139 -22.20 -9.65 -20.33
C SER A 139 -21.70 -8.53 -19.40
N LEU A 140 -20.58 -8.73 -18.69
CA LEU A 140 -20.14 -7.82 -17.61
C LEU A 140 -18.61 -7.62 -17.57
N LYS A 141 -18.02 -7.24 -18.71
CA LYS A 141 -16.57 -7.04 -18.85
C LYS A 141 -15.96 -6.03 -17.88
N GLY A 142 -16.73 -5.03 -17.42
CA GLY A 142 -16.21 -4.01 -16.50
C GLY A 142 -16.03 -4.52 -15.07
N LEU A 143 -16.97 -5.30 -14.57
CA LEU A 143 -16.93 -5.79 -13.19
C LEU A 143 -15.91 -6.91 -13.00
N SER A 144 -15.67 -7.72 -14.04
CA SER A 144 -14.65 -8.78 -14.01
C SER A 144 -13.22 -8.24 -13.88
N GLN A 145 -12.99 -6.94 -14.14
CA GLN A 145 -11.68 -6.29 -13.96
C GLN A 145 -11.41 -5.88 -12.51
N LEU A 146 -12.42 -5.87 -11.64
CA LEU A 146 -12.27 -5.47 -10.24
C LEU A 146 -11.21 -6.30 -9.48
N PRO A 147 -11.18 -7.64 -9.58
CA PRO A 147 -10.14 -8.46 -8.92
C PRO A 147 -8.74 -8.11 -9.43
N PHE A 148 -8.58 -7.82 -10.72
CA PHE A 148 -7.31 -7.43 -11.33
C PHE A 148 -6.81 -6.08 -10.81
N LEU A 149 -7.69 -5.08 -10.74
CA LEU A 149 -7.38 -3.77 -10.18
C LEU A 149 -6.96 -3.88 -8.71
N LEU A 150 -7.71 -4.64 -7.91
CA LEU A 150 -7.37 -4.87 -6.50
C LEU A 150 -6.01 -5.59 -6.39
N PHE A 151 -5.74 -6.59 -7.23
CA PHE A 151 -4.43 -7.23 -7.24
C PHE A 151 -3.29 -6.25 -7.54
N ILE A 152 -3.44 -5.35 -8.52
CA ILE A 152 -2.44 -4.30 -8.80
C ILE A 152 -2.24 -3.40 -7.58
N VAL A 153 -3.34 -2.95 -6.96
CA VAL A 153 -3.28 -2.12 -5.74
C VAL A 153 -2.52 -2.84 -4.62
N SER A 154 -2.70 -4.15 -4.46
CA SER A 154 -1.97 -4.94 -3.46
C SER A 154 -0.46 -4.95 -3.72
N ILE A 155 -0.03 -5.03 -4.99
CA ILE A 155 1.38 -5.00 -5.38
C ILE A 155 1.97 -3.60 -5.13
N LEU A 156 1.23 -2.55 -5.50
CA LEU A 156 1.67 -1.17 -5.30
C LEU A 156 1.82 -0.85 -3.82
N MET A 157 0.86 -1.25 -2.99
CA MET A 157 0.90 -1.00 -1.54
C MET A 157 2.07 -1.74 -0.88
N ARG A 158 2.37 -2.97 -1.35
CA ARG A 158 3.56 -3.72 -0.93
C ARG A 158 4.86 -3.00 -1.29
N LYS A 159 4.97 -2.52 -2.54
CA LYS A 159 6.15 -1.76 -2.99
C LYS A 159 6.31 -0.47 -2.19
N TRP A 160 5.22 0.24 -1.94
CA TRP A 160 5.20 1.47 -1.17
C TRP A 160 5.64 1.23 0.29
N SER A 161 5.12 0.18 0.93
CA SER A 161 5.51 -0.20 2.30
C SER A 161 7.02 -0.49 2.39
N LYS A 162 7.59 -1.21 1.42
CA LYS A 162 9.03 -1.51 1.37
C LYS A 162 9.90 -0.28 1.13
N SER A 163 9.46 0.62 0.24
CA SER A 163 10.16 1.90 0.01
C SER A 163 10.23 2.71 1.30
N MET A 164 9.11 2.79 2.02
CA MET A 164 9.00 3.53 3.27
C MET A 164 9.88 2.94 4.38
N GLU A 165 9.94 1.61 4.49
CA GLU A 165 10.85 0.94 5.44
C GLU A 165 12.32 1.18 5.08
N SER A 166 12.66 1.14 3.79
CA SER A 166 14.00 1.47 3.28
C SER A 166 14.39 2.92 3.59
N GLU A 167 13.51 3.89 3.36
CA GLU A 167 13.73 5.31 3.67
C GLU A 167 13.88 5.55 5.18
N LEU A 168 13.09 4.89 6.01
CA LEU A 168 13.27 4.94 7.47
C LEU A 168 14.59 4.31 7.90
N SER A 169 14.99 3.20 7.29
CA SER A 169 16.27 2.56 7.58
C SER A 169 17.46 3.42 7.17
N SER A 170 17.36 4.16 6.05
CA SER A 170 18.41 5.06 5.59
C SER A 170 18.54 6.28 6.50
N LEU A 171 17.43 6.87 6.95
CA LEU A 171 17.42 7.92 7.97
C LEU A 171 18.07 7.44 9.29
N ARG A 172 17.77 6.22 9.73
CA ARG A 172 18.43 5.60 10.89
C ARG A 172 19.92 5.36 10.67
N SER A 173 20.36 4.99 9.46
CA SER A 173 21.79 4.83 9.18
C SER A 173 22.55 6.16 9.16
N MET A 174 21.90 7.24 8.71
CA MET A 174 22.46 8.59 8.71
C MET A 174 22.67 9.08 10.15
N LYS A 175 21.73 8.79 11.06
CA LYS A 175 21.88 8.99 12.52
C LYS A 175 23.17 8.38 13.07
N TYR A 176 23.56 7.17 12.67
CA TYR A 176 24.79 6.52 13.17
C TYR A 176 26.08 7.13 12.59
N LYS A 177 26.04 7.64 11.36
CA LYS A 177 27.22 8.28 10.75
C LYS A 177 27.57 9.62 11.42
N TYR A 178 26.57 10.41 11.81
CA TYR A 178 26.79 11.70 12.49
C TYR A 178 27.12 11.58 13.98
N LYS A 179 26.75 10.47 14.64
CA LYS A 179 27.12 10.21 16.05
C LYS A 179 28.58 9.73 16.22
N ASN A 180 29.19 9.23 15.15
CA ASN A 180 30.54 8.66 15.15
C ASN A 180 31.60 9.58 14.50
N ALA A 181 31.21 10.78 14.06
CA ALA A 181 32.09 11.84 13.57
C ALA A 181 32.18 12.95 14.61
#